data_AF-A0A1G2EX43-F1
#
_entry.id   AF-A0A1G2EX43-F1
#
_cell.length_a   1.000
_cell.length_b   1.000
_cell.length_c   1.000
_cell.angle_alpha   90.00
_cell.angle_beta   90.00
_cell.angle_gamma   90.00
#
_symmetry.space_group_name_H-M   'P 1'
#
loop_
_entity.id
_entity.type
_entity.pdbx_description
1 polymer ?
#
loop_
_entity_poly.entity_id
_entity_poly.type
_entity_poly.pdbx_seq_one_letter_code
_entity_poly.pdbx_strand_id
1 'polypeptide(L)' 'MKTLLPYAQIAVALLLIGSVLLQQKGTGLGAAFGGEGNIYRTKRGFEKVIFASTIVLGVVFLILAILSLF' A
#
# COMPACT_ATOMS: atom_id res chain seq x y z
N MET A 1 6.33 -6.51 -28.58
CA MET A 1 6.47 -6.04 -27.18
C MET A 1 5.14 -5.60 -26.53
N LYS A 2 3.96 -5.93 -27.09
CA LYS A 2 2.65 -5.44 -26.63
C LYS A 2 1.95 -6.31 -25.57
N THR A 3 2.58 -7.39 -25.13
CA THR A 3 1.97 -8.33 -24.17
C THR A 3 2.63 -8.32 -22.80
N LEU A 4 3.91 -7.95 -22.68
CA LEU A 4 4.65 -8.00 -21.41
C LEU A 4 4.27 -6.87 -20.43
N LEU A 5 4.03 -5.65 -20.91
CA LEU A 5 3.66 -4.51 -20.07
C LEU A 5 2.36 -4.75 -19.27
N PRO A 6 1.27 -5.24 -19.89
CA PRO A 6 0.04 -5.56 -19.16
C PRO A 6 0.24 -6.60 -18.05
N TYR A 7 1.02 -7.66 -18.29
CA TYR A 7 1.30 -8.67 -17.26
C TYR A 7 2.09 -8.09 -16.09
N ALA A 8 3.08 -7.24 -16.36
CA ALA A 8 3.83 -6.55 -15.31
C ALA A 8 2.94 -5.60 -14.50
N GLN A 9 2.03 -4.87 -15.17
CA GLN A 9 1.09 -3.97 -14.50
C GLN A 9 0.11 -4.72 -13.59
N ILE A 10 -0.40 -5.88 -14.02
CA ILE A 10 -1.26 -6.75 -13.20
C ILE A 10 -0.49 -7.26 -11.98
N ALA A 11 0.75 -7.72 -12.16
CA ALA A 11 1.57 -8.19 -11.05
C ALA A 11 1.82 -7.08 -9.99
N VAL A 12 2.16 -5.87 -10.43
CA VAL A 12 2.36 -4.72 -9.53
C VAL A 12 1.06 -4.31 -8.84
N ALA A 13 -0.09 -4.37 -9.54
CA ALA A 13 -1.39 -4.10 -8.94
C ALA A 13 -1.72 -5.08 -7.79
N LEU A 14 -1.46 -6.38 -7.97
CA LEU A 14 -1.69 -7.39 -6.94
C LEU A 14 -0.80 -7.16 -5.72
N LEU A 15 0.48 -6.82 -5.93
CA LEU A 15 1.42 -6.48 -4.84
C LEU A 15 0.99 -5.22 -4.08
N LEU A 16 0.45 -4.22 -4.79
CA LEU A 16 -0.12 -3.02 -4.19
C LEU A 16 -1.33 -3.34 -3.32
N ILE A 17 -2.28 -4.11 -3.84
CA ILE A 17 -3.48 -4.51 -3.09
C ILE A 17 -3.08 -5.26 -1.81
N GLY A 18 -2.19 -6.24 -1.94
CA GLY A 18 -1.68 -6.98 -0.79
C GLY A 18 -0.98 -6.08 0.23
N SER A 19 -0.15 -5.15 -0.22
CA SER A 19 0.55 -4.20 0.66
C SER A 19 -0.43 -3.26 1.37
N VAL A 20 -1.47 -2.76 0.69
CA VAL A 20 -2.49 -1.88 1.27
C VAL A 20 -3.34 -2.61 2.32
N LEU A 21 -3.73 -3.85 2.06
CA LEU A 21 -4.47 -4.66 3.03
C LEU A 21 -3.65 -4.92 4.29
N LEU A 22 -2.35 -5.22 4.14
CA LEU A 22 -1.42 -5.40 5.27
C LEU A 22 -1.18 -4.09 6.05
N GLN A 23 -1.47 -2.92 5.47
CA GLN A 23 -1.37 -1.62 6.14
C GLN A 23 -2.61 -1.24 6.94
N GLN A 24 -3.68 -2.04 6.94
CA GLN A 24 -4.87 -1.74 7.74
C GLN A 24 -4.54 -1.75 9.23
N LYS A 25 -4.23 -0.57 9.74
CA LYS A 25 -4.12 -0.28 11.16
C LYS A 25 -5.53 -0.20 11.70
N GLY A 26 -5.91 -1.20 12.49
CA GLY A 26 -7.22 -1.25 13.14
C GLY A 26 -7.46 0.00 13.97
N THR A 27 -8.21 0.95 13.42
CA THR A 27 -9.09 1.81 14.21
C THR A 27 -10.23 0.90 14.69
N GLY A 28 -9.92 0.05 15.66
CA GLY A 28 -10.89 -0.89 16.23
C GLY A 28 -12.00 -0.13 16.95
N LEU A 29 -13.12 -0.83 17.18
CA LEU A 29 -14.30 -0.38 17.92
C LEU A 29 -14.00 0.42 19.21
N GLY A 30 -12.83 0.23 19.83
CA GLY A 30 -12.38 1.02 20.98
C GLY A 30 -12.33 2.55 20.77
N ALA A 31 -12.17 3.03 19.54
CA ALA A 31 -12.29 4.47 19.22
C ALA A 31 -13.74 4.98 19.30
N ALA A 32 -14.74 4.11 19.06
CA ALA A 32 -16.16 4.45 19.16
C ALA A 32 -16.69 4.38 20.61
N PHE A 33 -15.97 3.71 21.51
CA PHE A 33 -16.36 3.53 22.92
C PHE A 33 -15.63 4.48 23.89
N GLY A 34 -15.09 5.61 23.42
CA GLY A 34 -14.52 6.66 24.29
C GLY A 34 -13.21 6.29 25.01
N GLY A 35 -12.55 5.21 24.59
CA GLY A 35 -11.24 4.81 25.12
C GLY A 35 -10.12 5.61 24.50
N GLU A 36 -10.01 6.90 24.83
CA GLU A 36 -8.87 7.75 24.49
C GLU A 36 -7.64 7.40 25.35
N GLY A 37 -7.20 6.14 25.23
CA GLY A 37 -5.81 5.81 25.51
C GLY A 37 -4.99 6.45 24.40
N ASN A 38 -4.43 7.62 24.67
CA ASN A 38 -3.44 8.34 23.86
C ASN A 38 -2.15 7.52 23.65
N ILE A 39 -2.29 6.29 23.18
CA ILE A 39 -1.19 5.41 22.80
C ILE A 39 -0.80 5.84 21.39
N TYR A 40 -0.03 6.91 21.32
CA TYR A 40 0.76 7.25 20.15
C TYR A 40 1.78 6.11 19.92
N ARG A 41 1.34 5.03 19.27
CA ARG A 41 2.24 4.03 18.73
C ARG A 41 3.00 4.68 17.58
N THR A 42 4.20 5.16 17.89
CA THR A 42 5.19 5.51 16.87
C THR A 42 5.35 4.30 15.95
N LYS A 43 5.16 4.50 14.64
CA LYS A 43 5.42 3.45 13.64
C LYS A 43 6.89 3.05 13.74
N ARG A 44 7.22 1.90 14.33
CA ARG A 44 8.61 1.40 14.43
C ARG A 44 8.82 0.23 13.48
N GLY A 45 9.96 0.25 12.78
CA GLY A 45 10.44 -0.86 11.96
C GLY A 45 9.52 -1.23 10.80
N PHE A 46 8.86 -2.37 10.92
CA PHE A 46 8.16 -3.07 9.85
C PHE A 46 7.03 -2.26 9.21
N GLU A 47 6.21 -1.56 10.00
CA GLU A 47 5.13 -0.73 9.48
C GLU A 47 5.62 0.46 8.64
N LYS A 48 6.79 1.03 8.98
CA LYS A 48 7.38 2.13 8.22
C LYS A 48 7.92 1.63 6.88
N VAL A 49 8.47 0.41 6.86
CA VAL A 49 8.98 -0.24 5.65
C VAL A 49 7.84 -0.57 4.70
N ILE A 50 6.74 -1.19 5.17
CA ILE A 50 5.57 -1.51 4.32
C ILE A 50 4.93 -0.22 3.76
N PHE A 51 4.85 0.83 4.58
CA PHE A 51 4.33 2.11 4.13
C PHE A 51 5.19 2.72 3.02
N ALA A 52 6.52 2.74 3.20
CA ALA A 52 7.45 3.22 2.19
C ALA A 52 7.44 2.35 0.91
N SER A 53 7.37 1.03 1.04
CA SER A 53 7.32 0.11 -0.11
C SER A 53 6.05 0.30 -0.92
N THR A 54 4.92 0.61 -0.27
CA THR A 54 3.65 0.86 -0.96
C THR A 54 3.69 2.14 -1.76
N ILE A 55 4.32 3.19 -1.24
CA ILE A 55 4.54 4.43 -1.99
C ILE A 55 5.38 4.13 -3.25
N VAL A 56 6.48 3.39 -3.09
CA VAL A 56 7.34 3.00 -4.22
C VAL A 56 6.57 2.18 -5.25
N LEU A 57 5.83 1.15 -4.82
CA LEU A 57 4.99 0.34 -5.71
C LEU A 57 3.91 1.16 -6.41
N GLY A 58 3.33 2.15 -5.73
CA GLY A 58 2.33 3.08 -6.28
C GLY A 58 2.91 3.94 -7.40
N VAL A 59 4.11 4.49 -7.19
CA VAL A 59 4.82 5.27 -8.21
C VAL A 59 5.16 4.40 -9.43
N VAL A 60 5.68 3.18 -9.20
CA VAL A 60 5.99 2.23 -10.28
C VAL A 60 4.74 1.85 -11.07
N PHE A 61 3.62 1.60 -10.39
CA PHE A 61 2.33 1.32 -11.05
C PHE A 61 1.88 2.47 -11.94
N LEU A 62 1.98 3.71 -11.46
CA LEU A 62 1.63 4.91 -12.22
C LEU A 62 2.49 5.06 -13.48
N ILE A 63 3.81 4.86 -13.35
CA ILE A 63 4.74 4.91 -14.49
C ILE A 63 4.39 3.83 -15.51
N LEU A 64 4.15 2.59 -15.07
CA LEU A 64 3.76 1.49 -15.96
C LEU A 64 2.42 1.76 -16.66
N ALA A 65 1.45 2.34 -15.95
CA ALA A 65 0.15 2.70 -16.52
C ALA A 65 0.29 3.77 -17.61
N ILE A 66 1.13 4.79 -17.40
CA ILE A 66 1.42 5.82 -18.39
C ILE A 66 2.15 5.22 -19.59
N LEU A 67 3.18 4.40 -19.37
CA LEU A 67 3.89 3.72 -20.46
C LEU A 67 3.01 2.76 -21.25
N SER A 68 1.99 2.16 -20.64
CA SER A 68 1.04 1.30 -21.34
C SER A 68 0.07 2.08 -22.25
N LEU A 69 -0.07 3.40 -22.07
CA LEU A 69 -0.94 4.24 -22.88
C LEU A 69 -0.27 4.69 -24.19
N PHE A 70 1.07 4.72 -24.22
CA PHE A 70 1.89 5.05 -25.39
C PHE A 70 2.30 3.80 -26.16
#